data_AF-A0A8T7HHW3-F1
#
_entry.id   AF-A0A8T7HHW3-F1
#
_cell.length_a   1.000
_cell.length_b   1.000
_cell.length_c   1.000
_cell.angle_alpha   90.00
_cell.angle_beta   90.00
_cell.angle_gamma   90.00
#
_symmetry.space_group_name_H-M   'P 1'
#
loop_
_entity.id
_entity.type
_entity.pdbx_description
1 polymer ?
#
loop_
_entity_poly.entity_id
_entity_poly.type
_entity_poly.pdbx_seq_one_letter_code
_entity_poly.pdbx_strand_id
1 'polypeptide(L)' 'MDKLDQTWTKLPILGDVFERLFAYFSKHTTIADMIHLCLGISLPLLILQYYYWAIPFLVIGLGGHVLAYIKGGR' A
#
# COMPACT_ATOMS: atom_id res chain seq x y z
N MET A 1 -0.31 -9.37 19.61
CA MET A 1 -1.18 -9.54 18.44
C MET A 1 -2.57 -9.18 18.87
N ASP A 2 -2.93 -7.92 18.62
CA ASP A 2 -4.16 -7.31 19.10
C ASP A 2 -5.38 -7.91 18.39
N LYS A 3 -6.57 -7.77 18.98
CA LYS A 3 -7.84 -8.33 18.47
C LYS A 3 -8.14 -7.95 17.00
N LEU A 4 -7.53 -6.86 16.51
CA LEU A 4 -7.57 -6.46 15.10
C LEU A 4 -6.90 -7.50 14.20
N ASP A 5 -5.69 -7.98 14.51
CA ASP A 5 -4.95 -8.95 13.69
C ASP A 5 -5.75 -10.24 13.46
N GLN A 6 -6.48 -10.70 14.49
CA GLN A 6 -7.36 -11.88 14.40
C GLN A 6 -8.61 -11.65 13.55
N THR A 7 -9.02 -10.40 13.35
CA THR A 7 -10.22 -10.07 12.56
C THR A 7 -9.85 -9.98 11.07
N TRP A 8 -8.68 -9.39 10.76
CA TRP A 8 -8.18 -9.29 9.39
C TRP A 8 -7.77 -10.65 8.81
N THR A 9 -7.21 -11.55 9.63
CA THR A 9 -6.84 -12.92 9.24
C THR A 9 -8.02 -13.86 9.01
N LYS A 10 -9.23 -13.54 9.51
CA LYS A 10 -10.45 -14.34 9.29
C LYS A 10 -11.13 -14.09 7.95
N LEU A 11 -10.78 -13.01 7.25
CA LEU A 11 -11.24 -12.77 5.89
C LEU A 11 -10.23 -13.39 4.93
N PRO A 12 -10.55 -14.49 4.22
CA PRO A 12 -9.56 -15.28 3.50
C PRO A 12 -8.82 -14.48 2.42
N ILE A 13 -9.49 -13.52 1.79
CA ILE A 13 -8.90 -12.67 0.74
C ILE A 13 -8.16 -11.48 1.35
N LEU A 14 -8.74 -10.84 2.37
CA LEU A 14 -8.13 -9.67 3.00
C LEU A 14 -6.88 -10.06 3.80
N GLY A 15 -6.94 -11.17 4.54
CA GLY A 15 -5.82 -11.72 5.28
C GLY A 15 -4.62 -12.01 4.39
N ASP A 16 -4.81 -12.67 3.24
CA ASP A 16 -3.73 -12.93 2.26
C ASP A 16 -3.11 -11.63 1.73
N VAL A 17 -3.95 -10.63 1.40
CA VAL A 17 -3.47 -9.32 0.94
C VAL A 17 -2.63 -8.63 1.99
N PHE A 18 -3.12 -8.55 3.23
CA PHE A 18 -2.39 -7.92 4.33
C PHE A 18 -1.11 -8.69 4.67
N GLU A 19 -1.15 -10.02 4.74
CA GLU A 19 0.02 -10.85 5.04
C GLU A 19 1.12 -10.65 3.99
N ARG A 20 0.77 -10.67 2.70
CA ARG A 20 1.75 -10.47 1.61
C ARG A 20 2.31 -9.05 1.59
N LEU A 21 1.45 -8.04 1.72
CA LEU A 21 1.91 -6.65 1.81
C LEU A 21 2.82 -6.44 3.03
N PHE A 22 2.44 -6.99 4.18
CA PHE A 22 3.22 -6.89 5.40
C PHE A 22 4.56 -7.62 5.29
N ALA A 23 4.59 -8.81 4.68
CA ALA A 23 5.83 -9.56 4.44
C ALA A 23 6.81 -8.79 3.54
N TYR A 24 6.31 -8.08 2.53
CA TYR A 24 7.15 -7.25 1.66
C TYR A 24 7.61 -5.96 2.36
N PHE A 25 6.69 -5.24 3.01
CA PHE A 25 6.98 -3.96 3.64
C PHE A 25 7.85 -4.09 4.89
N SER A 26 7.73 -5.18 5.65
CA SER A 26 8.61 -5.47 6.79
C SER A 26 10.08 -5.66 6.37
N LYS A 27 10.32 -6.15 5.15
CA LYS A 27 11.68 -6.30 4.58
C LYS A 27 12.16 -5.05 3.84
N HIS A 28 11.25 -4.22 3.37
CA HIS A 28 11.54 -3.07 2.52
C HIS A 28 10.85 -1.80 3.02
N THR A 29 11.13 -1.42 4.27
CA THR A 29 10.49 -0.28 4.95
C THR A 29 10.65 1.03 4.18
N THR A 30 11.82 1.29 3.59
CA THR A 30 12.06 2.49 2.75
C THR A 30 11.18 2.53 1.50
N ILE A 31 10.90 1.38 0.89
CA ILE A 31 10.00 1.28 -0.26
C ILE A 31 8.56 1.51 0.20
N ALA A 32 8.19 0.94 1.34
CA ALA A 32 6.88 1.16 1.95
C ALA A 32 6.64 2.66 2.23
N ASP A 33 7.59 3.34 2.86
CA ASP A 33 7.50 4.77 3.15
C ASP A 33 7.36 5.61 1.87
N MET A 34 8.15 5.31 0.83
CA MET A 34 8.04 6.00 -0.45
C MET A 34 6.65 5.82 -1.10
N ILE A 35 6.11 4.59 -1.09
CA ILE A 35 4.78 4.28 -1.63
C ILE A 35 3.69 5.05 -0.88
N HIS A 36 3.75 5.07 0.44
CA HIS A 36 2.78 5.79 1.28
C HIS A 36 2.93 7.31 1.14
N LEU A 37 4.14 7.82 0.97
CA LEU A 37 4.39 9.23 0.68
C LEU A 37 3.76 9.61 -0.67
N CYS A 38 3.95 8.81 -1.72
CA CYS A 38 3.35 9.06 -3.03
C CYS A 38 1.81 9.07 -2.94
N LEU A 39 1.19 8.11 -2.25
CA LEU A 39 -0.26 8.12 -2.03
C LEU A 39 -0.71 9.32 -1.21
N GLY A 40 0.00 9.60 -0.11
CA GLY A 40 -0.28 10.69 0.80
C GLY A 40 -0.18 12.07 0.15
N ILE A 41 0.70 12.24 -0.85
CA ILE A 41 0.81 13.47 -1.66
C ILE A 41 -0.24 13.49 -2.78
N SER A 42 -0.54 12.35 -3.38
CA SER A 42 -1.49 12.27 -4.50
C SER A 42 -2.92 12.71 -4.11
N LEU A 43 -3.38 12.33 -2.90
CA LEU A 43 -4.72 12.63 -2.40
C LEU A 43 -4.99 14.14 -2.22
N PRO A 44 -4.15 14.90 -1.50
CA PRO A 44 -4.24 16.36 -1.43
C PRO A 44 -4.15 17.03 -2.80
N LEU A 45 -3.27 16.57 -3.69
CA LEU A 45 -3.16 17.12 -5.04
C LEU A 45 -4.42 16.87 -5.88
N LEU A 46 -5.08 15.72 -5.71
CA LEU A 46 -6.38 15.42 -6.31
C LEU A 46 -7.49 16.34 -5.78
N ILE A 47 -7.53 16.58 -4.47
CA ILE A 47 -8.49 17.49 -3.84
C ILE A 47 -8.30 18.93 -4.36
N LEU A 48 -7.04 19.35 -4.50
CA LEU A 48 -6.67 20.66 -5.04
C LEU A 48 -6.70 20.73 -6.58
N GLN A 49 -7.20 19.69 -7.26
CA GLN A 49 -7.36 19.61 -8.72
C GLN A 49 -6.06 19.72 -9.53
N TYR A 50 -4.90 19.44 -8.92
CA TYR A 50 -3.61 19.34 -9.60
C TYR A 50 -3.42 17.96 -10.26
N TYR A 51 -4.32 17.61 -11.17
CA TYR A 51 -4.39 16.28 -11.78
C TYR A 51 -3.09 15.84 -12.47
N TYR A 52 -2.40 16.77 -13.14
CA TYR A 52 -1.15 16.48 -13.84
C TYR A 52 -0.06 15.92 -12.92
N TRP A 53 -0.03 16.38 -11.66
CA TRP A 53 0.92 15.89 -10.65
C TRP A 53 0.32 14.75 -9.82
N ALA A 54 -0.97 14.83 -9.51
CA ALA A 54 -1.63 13.83 -8.67
C ALA A 54 -1.67 12.44 -9.33
N ILE A 55 -1.93 12.37 -10.64
CA ILE A 55 -2.07 11.10 -11.37
C ILE A 55 -0.75 10.29 -11.34
N PRO A 56 0.42 10.84 -11.69
CA PRO A 56 1.69 10.12 -11.57
C PRO A 56 1.96 9.59 -10.15
N PHE A 57 1.74 10.41 -9.12
CA PHE A 57 1.94 9.98 -7.73
C PHE A 57 0.97 8.87 -7.30
N LEU A 58 -0.29 8.96 -7.74
CA LEU A 58 -1.29 7.93 -7.48
C LEU A 58 -0.94 6.61 -8.18
N VAL A 59 -0.47 6.67 -9.43
CA VAL A 59 -0.04 5.48 -10.19
C VAL A 59 1.18 4.82 -9.54
N ILE A 60 2.17 5.60 -9.10
CA ILE A 60 3.35 5.07 -8.38
C ILE A 60 2.92 4.44 -7.05
N GLY A 61 2.05 5.11 -6.31
CA GLY A 61 1.54 4.62 -5.03
C GLY A 61 0.76 3.31 -5.16
N LEU A 62 -0.25 3.28 -6.03
CA LEU A 62 -1.07 2.08 -6.26
C LEU A 62 -0.24 0.96 -6.91
N GLY A 63 0.59 1.29 -7.91
CA GLY A 63 1.49 0.33 -8.55
C GLY A 63 2.47 -0.28 -7.57
N GLY A 64 2.97 0.52 -6.63
CA GLY A 64 3.81 0.05 -5.52
C GLY A 64 3.12 -0.97 -4.63
N HIS A 65 1.84 -0.75 -4.27
CA HIS A 65 1.06 -1.75 -3.52
C HIS A 65 0.83 -3.04 -4.31
N VAL A 66 0.53 -2.95 -5.60
CA VAL A 66 0.37 -4.14 -6.45
C VAL A 66 1.68 -4.93 -6.53
N LEU A 67 2.81 -4.25 -6.73
CA LEU A 67 4.13 -4.87 -6.75
C LEU A 67 4.48 -5.51 -5.39
N ALA A 68 4.18 -4.82 -4.29
CA ALA A 68 4.37 -5.34 -2.95
C ALA A 68 3.51 -6.58 -2.68
N TYR A 69 2.26 -6.62 -3.16
CA TYR A 69 1.42 -7.80 -3.07
C TYR A 69 2.01 -8.96 -3.87
N ILE A 70 2.40 -8.74 -5.14
CA ILE A 70 3.00 -9.77 -6.00
C ILE A 70 4.29 -10.32 -5.36
N LYS A 71 5.22 -9.43 -4.97
CA LYS A 71 6.54 -9.79 -4.41
C LYS A 71 6.51 -10.23 -2.94
N GLY A 72 5.45 -9.88 -2.22
CA GLY A 72 5.19 -10.33 -0.85
C GLY A 72 4.66 -11.75 -0.77
N GLY A 73 4.50 -12.43 -1.91
CA GLY A 73 4.19 -13.86 -1.95
C GLY A 73 5.23 -14.69 -1.20
N ARG A 74 4.74 -15.71 -0.50
CA ARG A 74 5.51 -16.72 0.25
C ARG A 74 6.76 -17.19 -0.46
#